data_AF-A0A139BXE1-F1
#
_entry.id   AF-A0A139BXE1-F1
#
_cell.length_a   1.000
_cell.length_b   1.000
_cell.length_c   1.000
_cell.angle_alpha   90.00
_cell.angle_beta   90.00
_cell.angle_gamma   90.00
#
_symmetry.space_group_name_H-M   'P 1'
#
loop_
_entity.id
_entity.type
_entity.pdbx_description
1 polymer ?
#
loop_
_entity_poly.entity_id
_entity_poly.type
_entity_poly.pdbx_seq_one_letter_code
_entity_poly.pdbx_strand_id
1 'polypeptide(L)'
;MKKTEEMRAEYRREDLEKGVRGKHHAAFQKGSNLVLLTPELAKIFPTNEAVNSALESLVGVARLAVIKKRPASATTIKRSTTKSSAANAR
;
A
#
# COMPACT_ATOMS: atom_id res chain seq x y z
N MET A 1 15.98 -3.40 31.15
CA MET A 1 14.77 -2.58 30.90
C MET A 1 15.22 -1.17 30.54
N LYS A 2 15.06 -0.73 29.29
CA LYS A 2 15.31 0.68 28.90
C LYS A 2 14.16 1.52 29.45
N LYS A 3 14.43 2.42 30.38
CA LYS A 3 13.45 3.42 30.84
C LYS A 3 13.07 4.30 29.64
N THR A 4 11.78 4.43 29.40
CA THR A 4 11.22 5.50 28.57
C THR A 4 11.55 6.80 29.29
N GLU A 5 12.56 7.54 28.83
CA GLU A 5 12.77 8.92 29.28
C GLU A 5 11.58 9.73 28.73
N GLU A 6 10.59 9.97 29.59
CA GLU A 6 9.49 10.89 29.30
C GLU A 6 10.05 12.28 28.96
N MET A 7 9.36 13.04 28.10
CA MET A 7 9.77 14.40 27.78
C MET A 7 9.77 15.26 29.04
N ARG A 8 10.90 15.89 29.35
CA ARG A 8 11.04 16.77 30.52
C ARG A 8 10.40 18.12 30.22
N ALA A 9 9.82 18.76 31.23
CA ALA A 9 9.26 20.10 31.12
C ALA A 9 10.30 21.15 30.74
N GLU A 10 11.56 20.93 31.14
CA GLU A 10 12.69 21.80 30.83
C GLU A 10 13.97 20.97 30.65
N TYR A 11 14.84 21.43 29.75
CA TYR A 11 16.15 20.86 29.51
C TYR A 11 17.22 21.89 29.85
N ARG A 12 18.23 21.49 30.62
CA ARG A 12 19.42 22.29 30.85
C ARG A 12 20.42 22.08 29.73
N ARG A 13 21.40 22.98 29.62
CA ARG A 13 22.43 22.86 28.58
C ARG A 13 23.28 21.60 28.77
N GLU A 14 23.47 21.15 30.01
CA GLU A 14 24.17 19.91 30.33
C GLU A 14 23.41 18.65 29.86
N ASP A 15 22.08 18.72 29.72
CA ASP A 15 21.25 17.62 29.21
C ASP A 15 21.38 17.47 27.69
N LEU A 16 21.87 18.51 27.00
CA LEU A 16 21.98 18.55 25.55
C LEU A 16 23.40 18.21 25.10
N GLU A 17 23.52 17.25 24.20
CA GLU A 17 24.79 16.92 23.54
C GLU A 17 25.32 18.11 22.72
N LYS A 18 26.61 18.05 22.32
CA LYS A 18 27.18 19.03 21.39
C LYS A 18 26.34 19.09 20.10
N GLY A 19 25.91 20.31 19.74
CA GLY A 19 25.17 20.57 18.51
C GLY A 19 26.04 20.27 17.28
N VAL A 20 25.63 19.29 16.47
CA VAL A 20 26.27 18.97 15.19
C VAL A 20 25.47 19.59 14.05
N ARG A 21 26.14 20.39 13.21
CA ARG A 21 25.49 21.00 12.04
C ARG A 21 24.95 19.90 11.13
N GLY A 22 23.66 19.95 10.83
CA GLY A 22 23.00 18.99 9.94
C GLY A 22 22.63 17.65 10.58
N LYS A 23 22.69 17.48 11.91
CA LYS A 23 22.30 16.23 12.62
C LYS A 23 20.97 15.63 12.15
N HIS A 24 19.99 16.49 11.82
CA HIS A 24 18.65 16.07 11.36
C HIS A 24 18.34 16.45 9.90
N HIS A 25 19.33 16.94 9.15
CA HIS A 25 19.12 17.46 7.80
C HIS A 25 18.61 16.40 6.83
N ALA A 26 19.19 15.20 6.85
CA ALA A 26 18.73 14.09 6.00
C ALA A 26 17.30 13.63 6.38
N ALA A 27 16.95 13.64 7.66
CA ALA A 27 15.60 13.29 8.11
C ALA A 27 14.58 14.35 7.68
N PHE A 28 14.95 15.62 7.76
CA PHE A 28 14.13 16.73 7.29
C PHE A 28 13.93 16.69 5.76
N GLN A 29 14.98 16.43 4.99
CA GLN A 29 14.89 16.34 3.53
C GLN A 29 14.02 15.19 3.02
N LYS A 30 13.88 14.10 3.81
CA LYS A 30 12.95 13.02 3.48
C LYS A 30 11.48 13.46 3.49
N GLY A 31 11.19 14.69 3.93
CA GLY A 31 9.86 15.26 3.98
C GLY A 31 9.13 14.88 5.27
N SER A 32 8.01 15.56 5.53
CA SER A 32 7.15 15.22 6.65
C SER A 32 6.36 13.95 6.34
N ASN A 33 6.53 12.92 7.16
CA ASN A 33 5.73 11.67 7.10
C ASN A 33 4.28 11.87 7.60
N LEU A 34 3.79 13.11 7.67
CA LEU A 34 2.49 13.45 8.24
C LEU A 34 1.57 13.99 7.16
N VAL A 35 0.38 13.41 7.07
CA VAL A 35 -0.70 13.86 6.20
C VAL A 35 -1.82 14.36 7.11
N LEU A 36 -2.20 15.62 6.96
CA LEU A 36 -3.29 16.22 7.73
C LEU A 36 -4.62 15.78 7.13
N LEU A 37 -5.46 15.12 7.95
CA LEU A 37 -6.83 14.80 7.58
C LEU A 37 -7.71 16.05 7.65
N THR A 38 -8.73 16.12 6.81
CA THR A 38 -9.78 17.12 6.98
C THR A 38 -10.50 16.92 8.33
N PRO A 39 -11.05 17.98 8.95
CA PRO A 39 -11.68 17.86 10.26
C PRO A 39 -12.83 16.84 10.31
N GLU A 40 -13.53 16.65 9.19
CA GLU A 40 -14.59 15.66 9.06
C GLU A 40 -14.03 14.22 9.07
N LEU A 41 -12.95 13.97 8.33
CA LEU A 41 -12.29 12.67 8.30
C LEU A 41 -11.60 12.35 9.62
N ALA A 42 -11.03 13.34 10.31
CA ALA A 42 -10.42 13.16 11.62
C ALA A 42 -11.43 12.71 12.70
N LYS A 43 -12.71 13.12 12.58
CA LYS A 43 -13.79 12.66 13.47
C LYS A 43 -14.16 11.19 13.20
N ILE A 44 -14.12 10.77 11.95
CA ILE A 44 -14.47 9.41 11.50
C ILE A 44 -13.31 8.44 11.77
N PHE A 45 -12.07 8.90 11.58
CA PHE A 45 -10.85 8.13 11.77
C PHE A 45 -9.95 8.80 12.82
N PRO A 46 -10.20 8.55 14.12
CA PRO A 46 -9.45 9.20 15.20
C PRO A 46 -7.99 8.72 15.30
N THR A 47 -7.69 7.53 14.78
CA THR A 47 -6.36 6.91 14.86
C THR A 47 -5.79 6.59 13.48
N ASN A 48 -4.46 6.58 13.39
CA ASN A 48 -3.73 6.14 12.20
C ASN A 48 -4.04 4.67 11.83
N GLU A 49 -4.23 3.80 12.82
CA GLU A 49 -4.63 2.40 12.62
C GLU A 49 -5.98 2.29 11.90
N ALA A 50 -6.95 3.13 12.25
CA ALA A 50 -8.28 3.13 11.61
C ALA A 50 -8.19 3.57 10.13
N VAL A 51 -7.38 4.58 9.82
CA VAL A 51 -7.14 5.02 8.43
C VAL A 51 -6.47 3.89 7.63
N ASN A 52 -5.39 3.31 8.15
CA ASN A 52 -4.64 2.30 7.44
C ASN A 52 -5.49 1.04 7.18
N SER A 53 -6.26 0.60 8.18
CA SER A 53 -7.16 -0.54 8.03
C SER A 53 -8.23 -0.31 6.96
N ALA A 54 -8.76 0.92 6.87
CA ALA A 54 -9.73 1.29 5.83
C ALA A 54 -9.10 1.27 4.42
N LEU A 55 -7.87 1.79 4.29
CA LEU A 55 -7.14 1.78 3.03
C LEU A 55 -6.75 0.36 2.60
N GLU A 56 -6.32 -0.50 3.53
CA GLU A 56 -6.04 -1.91 3.28
C GLU A 56 -7.29 -2.66 2.80
N SER A 57 -8.43 -2.41 3.44
CA SER A 57 -9.71 -2.98 3.03
C SER A 57 -10.09 -2.55 1.61
N LEU A 58 -9.89 -1.26 1.28
CA LEU A 58 -10.15 -0.74 -0.06
C LEU A 58 -9.23 -1.38 -1.11
N VAL A 59 -7.95 -1.59 -0.79
CA VAL A 59 -7.01 -2.32 -1.66
C VAL A 59 -7.49 -3.76 -1.89
N GLY A 60 -8.00 -4.43 -0.85
CA GLY A 60 -8.58 -5.77 -0.96
C GLY A 60 -9.75 -5.81 -1.95
N VAL A 61 -10.70 -4.89 -1.81
CA VAL A 61 -11.85 -4.76 -2.72
C VAL A 61 -11.40 -4.45 -4.16
N ALA A 62 -10.46 -3.51 -4.33
CA ALA A 62 -9.94 -3.14 -5.63
C ALA A 62 -9.28 -4.34 -6.35
N ARG A 63 -8.51 -5.16 -5.63
CA ARG A 63 -7.90 -6.38 -6.20
C ARG A 63 -8.95 -7.38 -6.68
N LEU A 64 -10.00 -7.61 -5.90
CA LEU A 64 -11.12 -8.49 -6.28
C LEU A 64 -11.83 -7.98 -7.54
N ALA A 65 -12.06 -6.67 -7.63
CA ALA A 65 -12.68 -6.05 -8.80
C ALA A 65 -11.81 -6.17 -10.06
N VAL A 66 -10.50 -6.04 -9.95
CA VAL A 66 -9.56 -6.21 -11.07
C VAL A 66 -9.53 -7.66 -11.58
N ILE A 67 -9.57 -8.66 -10.68
CA ILE A 67 -9.60 -10.08 -11.07
C ILE A 67 -10.87 -10.40 -11.87
N LYS A 68 -12.02 -9.82 -11.50
CA LYS A 68 -13.30 -10.01 -12.18
C LYS A 68 -13.33 -9.43 -13.61
N LYS A 69 -12.42 -8.51 -13.94
CA LYS A 69 -12.32 -7.87 -15.27
C LYS A 69 -11.50 -8.66 -16.29
N ARG A 70 -10.94 -9.84 -15.96
CA ARG A 70 -10.28 -10.68 -16.99
C ARG A 70 -11.36 -11.31 -17.87
N PRO A 71 -11.53 -10.88 -19.15
CA PRO A 71 -12.44 -11.60 -20.03
C PRO A 71 -11.86 -12.99 -20.24
N ALA A 72 -12.68 -14.02 -20.05
CA ALA A 72 -12.39 -15.36 -20.52
C ALA A 72 -12.37 -15.31 -22.05
N SER A 73 -11.22 -14.95 -22.62
CA SER A 73 -11.02 -15.10 -24.06
C SER A 73 -11.03 -16.60 -24.35
N ALA A 74 -12.06 -16.97 -25.09
CA ALA A 74 -12.38 -18.33 -25.48
C ALA A 74 -11.18 -19.02 -26.13
N THR A 75 -10.92 -20.26 -25.73
CA THR A 75 -10.34 -21.24 -26.64
C THR A 75 -11.24 -22.46 -26.62
N THR A 76 -12.30 -22.37 -27.42
CA THR A 76 -13.01 -23.54 -27.94
C THR A 76 -12.01 -24.32 -28.79
N ILE A 77 -11.38 -25.34 -28.22
CA ILE A 77 -10.67 -26.34 -29.02
C ILE A 77 -11.75 -27.11 -29.78
N LYS A 78 -12.03 -26.68 -31.01
CA LYS A 78 -12.91 -27.39 -31.94
C LYS A 78 -12.28 -28.75 -32.24
N ARG A 79 -12.99 -29.81 -31.82
CA ARG A 79 -12.70 -31.20 -32.14
C ARG A 79 -12.87 -31.39 -33.66
N SER A 80 -11.78 -31.42 -34.41
CA SER A 80 -11.82 -31.74 -35.84
C SER A 80 -11.88 -33.26 -36.01
N THR A 81 -13.09 -33.77 -36.24
CA THR A 81 -13.28 -35.07 -36.89
C THR A 81 -13.22 -34.87 -38.40
N THR A 82 -12.21 -35.40 -39.07
CA THR A 82 -12.26 -35.65 -40.51
C THR A 82 -12.20 -37.15 -40.74
N LYS A 83 -13.39 -37.76 -40.78
CA LYS A 83 -13.60 -39.02 -41.51
C LYS A 83 -14.32 -38.64 -42.80
N SER A 84 -13.86 -39.23 -43.90
CA SER A 84 -14.43 -39.19 -45.26
C SER A 84 -14.05 -37.96 -46.11
N SER A 85 -13.26 -38.17 -47.16
CA SER A 85 -13.84 -38.48 -48.47
C SER A 85 -12.84 -38.20 -49.60
N ALA A 86 -12.97 -39.01 -50.66
CA ALA A 86 -12.52 -38.79 -52.03
C ALA A 86 -11.08 -39.16 -52.39
N ALA A 87 -11.01 -40.32 -53.06
CA ALA A 87 -10.53 -40.46 -54.43
C ALA A 87 -9.05 -40.18 -54.68
N ASN A 88 -8.31 -41.23 -55.00
CA ASN A 88 -7.56 -41.16 -56.25
C ASN A 88 -7.66 -42.48 -57.02
N ALA A 89 -8.04 -42.32 -58.28
CA ALA A 89 -8.21 -43.36 -59.28
C ALA A 89 -6.97 -43.43 -60.17
N ARG A 90 -6.75 -44.62 -60.71
CA ARG A 90 -5.78 -45.03 -61.75
C ARG A 90 -4.44 -45.55 -61.24
#